data_AF-A0A7W7ISE0-F1
#
_entry.id   AF-A0A7W7ISE0-F1
#
_cell.length_a   1.000
_cell.length_b   1.000
_cell.length_c   1.000
_cell.angle_alpha   90.00
_cell.angle_beta   90.00
_cell.angle_gamma   90.00
#
_symmetry.space_group_name_H-M   'P 1'
#
loop_
_entity.id
_entity.type
_entity.pdbx_description
1 polymer ?
#
loop_
_entity_poly.entity_id
_entity_poly.type
_entity_poly.pdbx_seq_one_letter_code
_entity_poly.pdbx_strand_id
1 'polypeptide(L)'
;MPSETTVRRWLAGDEDWNAEFRRQYAHARDCQADTLFEEILDIADEPCLDAIAVSRNRLRVDARKWAASKLAPKKYGDKVALTGGDETDAPIKTQAEVLLRFVRPGEVEPE
;
A
#
# COMPACT_ATOMS: atom_id res chain seq x y z
N MET A 1 0.97 -20.47 -20.88
CA MET A 1 0.49 -19.20 -20.29
C MET A 1 0.68 -18.07 -21.30
N PRO A 2 -0.21 -17.07 -21.36
CA PRO A 2 0.03 -15.83 -22.11
C PRO A 2 1.26 -15.09 -21.56
N SER A 3 1.85 -14.20 -22.36
CA SER A 3 2.99 -13.39 -21.94
C SER A 3 2.57 -12.31 -20.93
N GLU A 4 3.51 -11.83 -20.13
CA GLU A 4 3.26 -10.76 -19.17
C GLU A 4 2.71 -9.49 -19.84
N THR A 5 3.23 -9.13 -21.01
CA THR A 5 2.75 -7.99 -21.81
C THR A 5 1.27 -8.14 -22.17
N THR A 6 0.82 -9.35 -22.51
CA THR A 6 -0.58 -9.63 -22.83
C THR A 6 -1.46 -9.49 -21.58
N VAL A 7 -1.02 -10.01 -20.43
CA VAL A 7 -1.76 -9.88 -19.17
C VAL A 7 -1.89 -8.41 -18.75
N ARG A 8 -0.79 -7.63 -18.85
CA ARG A 8 -0.81 -6.19 -18.55
C ARG A 8 -1.75 -5.42 -19.49
N ARG A 9 -1.84 -5.83 -20.76
CA ARG A 9 -2.81 -5.26 -21.72
C ARG A 9 -4.24 -5.56 -21.30
N TRP A 10 -4.55 -6.77 -20.85
CA TRP A 10 -5.89 -7.11 -20.34
C TRP A 10 -6.26 -6.33 -19.08
N LEU A 11 -5.31 -6.03 -18.19
CA LEU A 11 -5.60 -5.19 -17.03
C LEU A 11 -5.96 -3.74 -17.43
N ALA A 12 -5.32 -3.22 -18.47
CA ALA A 12 -5.54 -1.86 -18.98
C ALA A 12 -6.70 -1.74 -20.00
N GLY A 13 -7.30 -2.85 -20.43
CA GLY A 13 -8.39 -2.84 -21.40
C GLY A 13 -9.73 -2.41 -20.76
N ASP A 14 -10.58 -1.82 -21.60
CA ASP A 14 -11.88 -1.27 -21.19
C ASP A 14 -13.08 -2.12 -21.62
N GLU A 15 -12.85 -3.36 -22.08
CA GLU A 15 -13.95 -4.27 -22.45
C GLU A 15 -14.68 -4.77 -21.18
N ASP A 16 -15.96 -5.14 -21.32
CA ASP A 16 -16.84 -5.47 -20.19
C ASP A 16 -16.28 -6.61 -19.31
N TRP A 17 -15.62 -7.60 -19.92
CA TRP A 17 -15.02 -8.73 -19.20
C TRP A 17 -13.74 -8.35 -18.44
N ASN A 18 -13.06 -7.26 -18.81
CA ASN A 18 -11.83 -6.81 -18.14
C ASN A 18 -12.11 -6.38 -16.70
N ALA A 19 -13.32 -5.89 -16.41
CA ALA A 19 -13.72 -5.54 -15.05
C ALA A 19 -13.68 -6.77 -14.12
N GLU A 20 -14.24 -7.89 -14.56
CA GLU A 20 -14.21 -9.15 -13.81
C GLU A 20 -12.80 -9.73 -13.75
N PHE A 21 -12.02 -9.65 -14.84
CA PHE A 21 -10.62 -10.06 -14.84
C PHE A 21 -9.78 -9.26 -13.83
N ARG A 22 -9.95 -7.94 -13.75
CA ARG A 22 -9.26 -7.10 -12.74
C ARG A 22 -9.63 -7.50 -11.31
N ARG A 23 -10.89 -7.85 -11.04
CA ARG A 23 -11.32 -8.33 -9.72
C ARG A 23 -10.64 -9.65 -9.35
N GLN A 24 -10.64 -10.62 -10.27
CA GLN A 24 -9.98 -11.91 -10.06
C GLN A 24 -8.47 -11.74 -9.90
N TYR A 25 -7.85 -10.87 -10.70
CA TYR A 25 -6.44 -10.55 -10.58
C TYR A 25 -6.11 -9.90 -9.23
N ALA A 26 -6.92 -8.95 -8.76
CA ALA A 26 -6.74 -8.35 -7.44
C ALA A 26 -6.81 -9.40 -6.32
N HIS A 27 -7.82 -10.29 -6.36
CA HIS A 27 -7.94 -11.39 -5.40
C HIS A 27 -6.73 -12.34 -5.46
N ALA A 28 -6.26 -12.68 -6.66
CA ALA A 28 -5.06 -13.51 -6.83
C ALA A 28 -3.81 -12.83 -6.24
N ARG A 29 -3.70 -11.51 -6.31
CA ARG A 29 -2.59 -10.74 -5.71
C ARG A 29 -2.67 -10.70 -4.18
N ASP A 30 -3.88 -10.68 -3.62
CA ASP A 30 -4.08 -10.86 -2.17
C ASP A 30 -3.65 -12.26 -1.73
N CYS A 31 -4.09 -13.32 -2.42
CA CYS A 31 -3.65 -14.69 -2.14
C CYS A 31 -2.13 -14.87 -2.31
N GLN A 32 -1.53 -14.20 -3.29
CA GLN A 32 -0.08 -14.22 -3.47
C GLN A 32 0.64 -13.61 -2.26
N ALA A 33 0.09 -12.57 -1.63
CA ALA A 33 0.66 -12.00 -0.41
C ALA A 33 0.68 -13.04 0.73
N ASP A 34 -0.39 -13.82 0.85
CA ASP A 34 -0.51 -14.89 1.84
C ASP A 34 0.54 -15.99 1.60
N THR A 35 0.72 -16.45 0.36
CA THR A 35 1.75 -17.44 0.00
C THR A 35 3.15 -16.93 0.30
N LEU A 36 3.47 -15.68 -0.08
CA LEU A 36 4.77 -15.09 0.22
C LEU A 36 5.03 -15.00 1.73
N PHE A 37 3.97 -14.81 2.52
CA PHE A 37 4.08 -14.76 3.97
C PHE A 37 4.33 -16.15 4.57
N GLU A 38 3.64 -17.19 4.10
CA GLU A 38 3.86 -18.57 4.55
C GLU A 38 5.27 -19.06 4.21
N GLU A 39 5.76 -18.79 3.00
CA GLU A 39 7.12 -19.16 2.56
C GLU A 39 8.24 -18.55 3.42
N ILE A 40 7.99 -17.44 4.13
CA ILE A 40 9.01 -16.82 4.98
C ILE A 40 9.47 -17.76 6.08
N LEU A 41 8.54 -18.53 6.67
CA LEU A 41 8.86 -19.46 7.75
C LEU A 41 9.72 -20.60 7.23
N ASP A 42 9.33 -21.18 6.09
CA ASP A 42 10.10 -22.25 5.44
C ASP A 42 11.53 -21.82 5.10
N ILE A 43 11.72 -20.57 4.65
CA ILE A 43 13.05 -20.02 4.32
C ILE A 43 13.86 -19.73 5.58
N ALA A 44 13.20 -19.30 6.66
CA ALA A 44 13.85 -19.02 7.93
C ALA A 44 14.33 -20.30 8.62
N ASP A 45 13.56 -21.38 8.51
CA ASP A 45 13.86 -22.68 9.13
C ASP A 45 14.79 -23.56 8.28
N GLU A 46 15.08 -23.16 7.03
CA GLU A 46 16.00 -23.87 6.14
C GLU A 46 17.41 -23.98 6.77
N PRO A 47 17.95 -25.20 6.94
CA PRO A 47 19.25 -25.39 7.57
C PRO A 47 20.35 -24.75 6.72
N CYS A 48 21.06 -23.79 7.31
CA CYS A 48 22.14 -23.07 6.66
C CYS A 48 23.50 -23.61 7.10
N LEU A 49 24.37 -23.93 6.14
CA LEU A 49 25.71 -24.46 6.39
C LEU A 49 26.76 -23.36 6.55
N ASP A 50 26.51 -22.17 5.99
CA ASP A 50 27.46 -21.05 5.98
C ASP A 50 26.78 -19.68 6.19
N ALA A 51 27.59 -18.68 6.53
CA ALA A 51 27.10 -17.32 6.78
C ALA A 51 26.52 -16.64 5.52
N ILE A 52 26.93 -17.09 4.33
CA ILE A 52 26.41 -16.60 3.05
C ILE A 52 24.97 -17.09 2.86
N ALA A 53 24.67 -18.37 3.12
CA ALA A 53 23.30 -18.88 3.07
C ALA A 53 22.40 -18.16 4.08
N VAL A 54 22.88 -17.90 5.30
CA VAL A 54 22.13 -17.11 6.29
C VAL A 54 21.81 -15.71 5.77
N SER A 55 22.79 -15.03 5.16
CA SER A 55 22.60 -13.67 4.63
C SER A 55 21.64 -13.65 3.43
N ARG A 56 21.73 -14.65 2.54
CA ARG A 56 20.80 -14.85 1.43
C ARG A 56 19.38 -15.09 1.93
N ASN A 57 19.21 -15.96 2.92
CA ASN A 57 17.89 -16.29 3.45
C ASN A 57 17.28 -15.09 4.18
N ARG A 58 18.07 -14.32 4.93
CA ARG A 58 17.63 -13.02 5.48
C ARG A 58 17.14 -12.07 4.38
N LEU A 59 17.91 -11.88 3.31
CA LEU A 59 17.49 -11.04 2.18
C LEU A 59 16.19 -11.53 1.53
N ARG A 60 16.03 -12.85 1.37
CA ARG A 60 14.81 -13.46 0.83
C ARG A 60 13.60 -13.22 1.71
N VAL A 61 13.77 -13.30 3.03
CA VAL A 61 12.72 -13.03 4.02
C VAL A 61 12.32 -11.56 3.98
N ASP A 62 13.29 -10.64 3.98
CA ASP A 62 13.02 -9.20 3.98
C ASP A 62 12.33 -8.75 2.68
N ALA A 63 12.77 -9.25 1.52
CA ALA A 63 12.11 -8.97 0.25
C ALA A 63 10.66 -9.46 0.22
N ARG A 64 10.37 -10.64 0.81
CA ARG A 64 9.01 -11.18 0.91
C ARG A 64 8.14 -10.40 1.88
N LYS A 65 8.67 -9.99 3.04
CA LYS A 65 7.96 -9.11 3.99
C LYS A 65 7.57 -7.80 3.33
N TRP A 66 8.51 -7.17 2.63
CA TRP A 66 8.26 -5.93 1.90
C TRP A 66 7.20 -6.12 0.81
N ALA A 67 7.29 -7.18 0.02
CA ALA A 67 6.31 -7.49 -1.02
C ALA A 67 4.91 -7.74 -0.42
N ALA A 68 4.78 -8.57 0.62
CA ALA A 68 3.51 -8.84 1.28
C ALA A 68 2.87 -7.57 1.87
N SER A 69 3.69 -6.69 2.46
CA SER A 69 3.27 -5.38 2.97
C SER A 69 2.69 -4.47 1.88
N LYS A 70 3.21 -4.53 0.65
CA LYS A 70 2.69 -3.75 -0.49
C LYS A 70 1.49 -4.39 -1.18
N LEU A 71 1.41 -5.72 -1.22
CA LEU A 71 0.30 -6.43 -1.85
C LEU A 71 -0.97 -6.38 -1.01
N ALA A 72 -0.84 -6.64 0.31
CA ALA A 72 -1.96 -6.65 1.23
C ALA A 72 -1.68 -5.76 2.46
N PRO A 73 -1.62 -4.41 2.29
CA PRO A 73 -1.26 -3.47 3.36
C PRO A 73 -2.21 -3.52 4.56
N LYS A 74 -3.47 -3.94 4.36
CA LYS A 74 -4.42 -4.10 5.47
C LYS A 74 -4.04 -5.25 6.42
N LYS A 75 -3.44 -6.32 5.90
CA LYS A 75 -3.11 -7.55 6.67
C LYS A 75 -1.65 -7.53 7.14
N TYR A 76 -0.73 -7.16 6.26
CA TYR A 76 0.72 -7.23 6.46
C TYR A 76 1.43 -5.87 6.46
N GLY A 77 0.67 -4.77 6.40
CA GLY A 77 1.23 -3.44 6.52
C GLY A 77 1.72 -3.14 7.94
N ASP A 78 2.69 -2.25 8.03
CA ASP A 78 3.19 -1.77 9.32
C ASP A 78 2.08 -1.00 10.05
N LYS A 79 1.71 -1.48 11.23
CA LYS A 79 0.74 -0.81 12.09
C LYS A 79 1.46 0.21 12.95
N VAL A 80 1.38 1.47 12.56
CA VAL A 80 1.86 2.58 13.38
C VAL A 80 0.69 3.14 14.19
N ALA A 81 0.78 3.04 15.52
CA ALA A 81 -0.11 3.80 16.40
C ALA A 81 0.43 5.23 16.48
N LEU A 82 -0.25 6.19 15.84
CA LEU A 82 0.00 7.60 16.14
C LEU A 82 -0.71 7.93 17.45
N THR A 83 0.04 7.99 18.56
CA THR A 83 -0.40 8.70 19.75
C THR A 83 -0.37 10.19 19.42
N GLY A 84 -1.54 10.80 19.28
CA GLY A 84 -1.67 12.23 19.03
C GLY A 84 -1.52 13.01 20.33
N GLY A 85 -0.63 14.00 20.35
CA GLY A 85 -0.36 14.85 21.50
C GLY A 85 1.09 14.72 21.93
N ASP A 86 1.72 15.86 22.25
CA ASP A 86 2.95 15.88 23.05
C ASP A 86 2.75 15.04 24.34
N GLU A 87 3.80 14.90 25.16
CA GLU A 87 3.87 14.10 26.41
C GLU A 87 2.66 14.19 27.40
N THR A 88 1.67 15.04 27.13
CA THR A 88 0.45 15.29 27.90
C THR A 88 -0.89 15.00 27.19
N ASP A 89 -0.95 14.32 26.03
CA ASP A 89 -2.22 13.91 25.37
C ASP A 89 -3.20 15.09 25.14
N ALA A 90 -2.65 16.28 24.86
CA ALA A 90 -3.43 17.50 24.73
C ALA A 90 -4.14 17.54 23.36
N PRO A 91 -5.40 18.02 23.29
CA PRO A 91 -6.14 18.12 22.04
C PRO A 91 -5.44 19.07 21.05
N ILE A 92 -5.39 18.67 19.77
CA ILE A 92 -4.81 19.46 18.68
C ILE A 92 -5.56 20.80 18.57
N LYS A 93 -4.86 21.91 18.83
CA LYS A 93 -5.41 23.27 18.72
C LYS A 93 -5.29 23.75 17.28
N THR A 94 -6.37 23.64 16.50
CA THR A 94 -6.43 24.20 15.15
C THR A 94 -6.91 25.66 15.23
N GLN A 95 -6.04 26.61 14.89
CA GLN A 95 -6.44 28.01 14.67
C GLN A 95 -6.63 28.24 13.17
N ALA A 96 -7.84 28.61 12.75
CA ALA A 96 -8.13 28.99 11.37
C ALA A 96 -8.41 30.50 11.34
N GLU A 97 -7.56 31.27 10.69
CA GLU A 97 -7.75 32.70 10.48
C GLU A 97 -8.54 32.88 9.17
N VAL A 98 -9.83 33.18 9.29
CA VAL A 98 -10.71 33.41 8.13
C VAL A 98 -10.64 34.89 7.78
N LEU A 99 -9.92 35.22 6.70
CA LEU A 99 -9.94 36.57 6.12
C LEU A 99 -11.27 36.79 5.38
N LEU A 100 -12.24 37.41 6.04
CA LEU A 100 -13.47 37.88 5.41
C LEU A 100 -13.19 39.17 4.62
N ARG A 101 -13.11 39.07 3.29
CA ARG A 101 -13.12 40.25 2.40
C ARG A 101 -14.56 40.72 2.21
N PHE A 102 -14.98 41.70 3.00
CA PHE A 102 -16.25 42.40 2.75
C PHE A 102 -16.11 43.30 1.52
N VAL A 103 -16.82 42.97 0.44
CA VAL A 103 -16.99 43.85 -0.73
C VAL A 103 -18.18 44.78 -0.45
N ARG A 104 -18.00 46.10 -0.63
CA ARG A 104 -19.08 47.07 -0.44
C ARG A 104 -20.17 46.84 -1.50
N PRO A 105 -21.46 46.83 -1.13
CA PRO A 105 -22.53 46.80 -2.12
C PRO A 105 -22.58 48.16 -2.81
N GLY A 106 -22.05 48.25 -4.04
CA GLY A 106 -22.11 49.48 -4.83
C GLY A 106 -21.14 49.59 -6.01
N GLU A 107 -20.04 48.84 -6.05
CA GLU A 107 -19.19 48.73 -7.24
C GLU A 107 -19.49 47.43 -7.97
N VAL A 108 -20.65 47.41 -8.64
CA VAL A 108 -20.84 46.55 -9.79
C VAL A 108 -20.40 47.39 -10.99
N GLU A 109 -19.18 47.15 -11.49
CA GLU A 109 -18.80 47.69 -12.80
C GLU A 109 -19.79 47.14 -13.85
N PRO A 110 -20.39 48.00 -14.70
CA PRO A 110 -21.18 47.53 -15.81
C PRO A 110 -20.26 47.14 -16.97
N GLU A 111 -20.45 45.90 -17.45
CA GLU A 111 -19.98 45.25 -18.69
C GLU A 111 -18.54 45.45 -19.18
#